data_AF-A0A7L3C1L1-F1
#
_entry.id   AF-A0A7L3C1L1-F1
#
_cell.length_a   1.000
_cell.length_b   1.000
_cell.length_c   1.000
_cell.angle_alpha   90.00
_cell.angle_beta   90.00
_cell.angle_gamma   90.00
#
_symmetry.space_group_name_H-M   'P 1'
#
loop_
_entity.id
_entity.type
_entity.pdbx_description
1 polymer ?
#
loop_
_entity_poly.entity_id
_entity_poly.type
_entity_poly.pdbx_seq_one_letter_code
_entity_poly.pdbx_strand_id
1 'polypeptide(L)'
;GGTCVVNPTDLFCSVPGRLSLLSSTSKYKVTIAEVKRRLSPPECLNASLLGGILRRAKSKNGGRCLREKLDRLGLNLPAGRRKAANVTLLTSLVEGEALHLARDFGYTCETEFPAKAVGEHIARQHMEQKEQTARKKMILATKQICKEFQDLLSQDRSPLGSSRPTPILDLDIQRHLTHFSLITHGFGTPAICAALSTFQTVLSEMLNYLEKHTSHKNGGAAESGQGHANSEKAPLRKTSEAAVKEGKTEKTD
;
A
#
# COMPACT_ATOMS: atom_id res chain seq x y z
N GLY A 1 -47.46 -7.89 -9.41
CA GLY A 1 -45.99 -7.79 -9.48
C GLY A 1 -45.51 -7.10 -8.23
N GLY A 2 -44.97 -7.86 -7.28
CA GLY A 2 -44.39 -7.28 -6.06
C GLY A 2 -42.97 -6.83 -6.36
N THR A 3 -42.69 -5.53 -6.19
CA THR A 3 -41.31 -5.04 -6.11
C THR A 3 -40.68 -5.68 -4.88
N CYS A 4 -39.85 -6.70 -5.10
CA CYS A 4 -39.03 -7.29 -4.04
C CYS A 4 -38.19 -6.17 -3.42
N VAL A 5 -38.34 -5.90 -2.14
CA VAL A 5 -37.52 -4.91 -1.44
C VAL A 5 -36.11 -5.50 -1.34
N VAL A 6 -35.23 -5.09 -2.25
CA VAL A 6 -33.85 -5.58 -2.30
C VAL A 6 -33.01 -4.83 -1.27
N ASN A 7 -32.49 -5.52 -0.26
CA ASN A 7 -31.59 -4.91 0.69
C ASN A 7 -30.17 -4.82 0.09
N PRO A 8 -29.55 -3.62 0.04
CA PRO A 8 -28.20 -3.47 -0.52
C PRO A 8 -27.13 -4.36 0.13
N THR A 9 -27.31 -4.75 1.40
CA THR A 9 -26.38 -5.61 2.12
C THR A 9 -26.51 -7.08 1.79
N ASP A 10 -27.56 -7.47 1.06
CA ASP A 10 -27.80 -8.87 0.71
C ASP A 10 -26.68 -9.41 -0.17
N LEU A 11 -26.44 -10.71 -0.03
CA LEU A 11 -25.44 -11.43 -0.79
C LEU A 11 -25.87 -11.58 -2.25
N PHE A 12 -25.09 -11.03 -3.17
CA PHE A 12 -25.26 -11.30 -4.60
C PHE A 12 -24.66 -12.67 -4.97
N CYS A 13 -23.40 -12.93 -4.60
CA CYS A 13 -22.80 -14.26 -4.69
C CYS A 13 -21.50 -14.34 -3.90
N SER A 14 -20.99 -15.55 -3.71
CA SER A 14 -19.62 -15.76 -3.24
C SER A 14 -18.70 -16.06 -4.42
N VAL A 15 -17.52 -15.44 -4.44
CA VAL A 15 -16.51 -15.61 -5.50
C VAL A 15 -15.20 -16.13 -4.91
N PRO A 16 -14.49 -17.05 -5.58
CA PRO A 16 -13.14 -17.41 -5.15
C PRO A 16 -12.18 -16.23 -5.39
N GLY A 17 -11.28 -15.99 -4.44
CA GLY A 17 -10.21 -14.99 -4.57
C GLY A 17 -9.32 -15.24 -5.78
N ARG A 18 -8.84 -14.17 -6.42
CA ARG A 18 -7.77 -14.26 -7.44
C ARG A 18 -6.42 -14.56 -6.82
N LEU A 19 -6.15 -14.01 -5.64
CA LEU A 19 -4.85 -14.05 -4.99
C LEU A 19 -4.71 -15.26 -4.04
N SER A 20 -5.66 -16.19 -4.06
CA SER A 20 -5.60 -17.41 -3.24
C SER A 20 -4.66 -18.45 -3.84
N LEU A 21 -3.84 -19.07 -3.00
CA LEU A 21 -2.94 -20.17 -3.37
C LEU A 21 -3.50 -21.52 -2.87
N LEU A 22 -3.60 -22.50 -3.78
CA LEU A 22 -3.95 -23.90 -3.48
C LEU A 22 -5.11 -24.05 -2.48
N SER A 23 -4.86 -24.69 -1.33
CA SER A 23 -5.85 -24.99 -0.28
C SER A 23 -6.33 -23.76 0.48
N SER A 24 -5.62 -22.63 0.42
CA SER A 24 -6.03 -21.34 1.01
C SER A 24 -7.08 -20.61 0.15
N THR A 25 -8.03 -21.35 -0.42
CA THR A 25 -9.07 -20.80 -1.30
C THR A 25 -10.04 -19.95 -0.47
N SER A 26 -9.76 -18.65 -0.35
CA SER A 26 -10.66 -17.71 0.28
C SER A 26 -11.85 -17.45 -0.65
N LYS A 27 -13.06 -17.52 -0.10
CA LYS A 27 -14.29 -17.12 -0.80
C LYS A 27 -14.75 -15.77 -0.26
N TYR A 28 -14.91 -14.81 -1.15
CA TYR A 28 -15.33 -13.46 -0.84
C TYR A 28 -16.82 -13.29 -1.13
N LYS A 29 -17.52 -12.68 -0.17
CA LYS A 29 -18.93 -12.30 -0.32
C LYS A 29 -19.01 -11.02 -1.15
N VAL A 30 -19.73 -11.07 -2.26
CA VAL A 30 -20.06 -9.91 -3.09
C VAL A 30 -21.49 -9.52 -2.79
N THR A 31 -21.71 -8.29 -2.32
CA THR A 31 -23.04 -7.77 -1.98
C THR A 31 -23.72 -7.15 -3.19
N ILE A 32 -25.04 -6.96 -3.10
CA ILE A 32 -25.80 -6.20 -4.10
C ILE A 32 -25.29 -4.75 -4.16
N ALA A 33 -24.92 -4.16 -3.03
CA ALA A 33 -24.32 -2.83 -2.94
C ALA A 33 -23.05 -2.71 -3.78
N GLU A 34 -22.12 -3.67 -3.66
CA GLU A 34 -20.91 -3.70 -4.49
C GLU A 34 -21.28 -3.76 -5.97
N VAL A 35 -22.14 -4.69 -6.37
CA VAL A 35 -22.56 -4.83 -7.78
C VAL A 35 -23.18 -3.53 -8.30
N LYS A 36 -24.12 -2.94 -7.56
CA LYS A 36 -24.76 -1.67 -7.92
C LYS A 36 -23.72 -0.55 -8.10
N ARG A 37 -22.76 -0.45 -7.17
CA ARG A 37 -21.65 0.50 -7.22
C ARG A 37 -20.78 0.34 -8.46
N ARG A 38 -20.47 -0.91 -8.87
CA ARG A 38 -19.67 -1.16 -10.09
C ARG A 38 -20.41 -0.83 -11.37
N LEU A 39 -21.75 -0.86 -11.35
CA LEU A 39 -22.61 -0.51 -12.48
C LEU A 39 -22.83 1.01 -12.63
N SER A 40 -22.62 1.78 -11.57
CA SER A 40 -22.68 3.24 -11.54
C SER A 40 -21.29 3.87 -11.73
N PRO A 41 -21.20 5.20 -11.91
CA PRO A 41 -19.92 5.91 -11.78
C PRO A 41 -19.24 5.57 -10.45
N PRO A 42 -17.90 5.51 -10.41
CA PRO A 42 -16.98 5.88 -11.49
C PRO A 42 -16.67 4.77 -12.50
N GLU A 43 -16.97 3.51 -12.22
CA GLU A 43 -16.53 2.40 -13.08
C GLU A 43 -17.44 2.19 -14.31
N CYS A 44 -18.76 2.29 -14.11
CA CYS A 44 -19.78 2.02 -15.14
C CYS A 44 -19.52 0.70 -15.90
N LEU A 45 -19.23 -0.40 -15.18
CA LEU A 45 -18.86 -1.66 -15.80
C LEU A 45 -19.97 -2.23 -16.69
N ASN A 46 -19.56 -2.88 -17.77
CA ASN A 46 -20.46 -3.68 -18.59
C ASN A 46 -20.60 -5.11 -18.02
N ALA A 47 -21.60 -5.84 -18.52
CA ALA A 47 -21.89 -7.21 -18.07
C ALA A 47 -20.73 -8.19 -18.24
N SER A 48 -19.90 -8.02 -19.29
CA SER A 48 -18.78 -8.92 -19.57
C SER A 48 -17.67 -8.76 -18.53
N LEU A 49 -17.30 -7.52 -18.20
CA LEU A 49 -16.32 -7.22 -17.17
C LEU A 49 -16.82 -7.68 -15.80
N LEU A 50 -18.06 -7.33 -15.45
CA LEU A 50 -18.69 -7.78 -14.21
C LEU A 50 -18.71 -9.32 -14.14
N GLY A 51 -19.06 -10.00 -15.22
CA GLY A 51 -19.01 -11.46 -15.31
C GLY A 51 -17.61 -12.04 -15.08
N GLY A 52 -16.56 -11.37 -15.58
CA GLY A 52 -15.17 -11.74 -15.34
C GLY A 52 -14.74 -11.56 -13.87
N ILE A 53 -15.14 -10.45 -13.25
CA ILE A 53 -14.94 -10.17 -11.82
C ILE A 53 -15.64 -11.20 -10.94
N LEU A 54 -16.86 -11.60 -11.30
CA LEU A 54 -17.64 -12.57 -10.55
C LEU A 54 -17.26 -14.04 -10.87
N ARG A 55 -16.24 -14.26 -11.71
CA ARG A 55 -15.81 -15.59 -12.21
C ARG A 55 -16.93 -16.37 -12.91
N ARG A 56 -17.91 -15.68 -13.51
CA ARG A 56 -19.03 -16.26 -14.24
C ARG A 56 -18.85 -16.24 -15.76
N ALA A 57 -17.76 -15.65 -16.27
CA ALA A 57 -17.55 -15.48 -17.71
C ALA A 57 -17.35 -16.79 -18.49
N LYS A 58 -16.90 -17.87 -17.84
CA LYS A 58 -16.59 -19.16 -18.50
C LYS A 58 -17.70 -20.22 -18.35
N SER A 59 -18.75 -19.97 -17.58
CA SER A 59 -19.84 -20.95 -17.42
C SER A 59 -20.82 -20.91 -18.60
N LYS A 60 -21.34 -22.07 -18.99
CA LYS A 60 -22.43 -22.16 -19.98
C LYS A 60 -23.59 -21.27 -19.53
N ASN A 61 -24.05 -20.38 -20.40
CA ASN A 61 -25.08 -19.36 -20.10
C ASN A 61 -24.76 -18.35 -19.00
N GLY A 62 -23.51 -18.24 -18.51
CA GLY A 62 -23.14 -17.39 -17.37
C GLY A 62 -23.53 -15.92 -17.55
N GLY A 63 -23.32 -15.37 -18.75
CA GLY A 63 -23.72 -13.99 -19.07
C GLY A 63 -25.24 -13.78 -19.09
N ARG A 64 -26.02 -14.78 -19.56
CA ARG A 64 -27.48 -14.72 -19.58
C ARG A 64 -28.04 -14.76 -18.15
N CYS A 65 -27.60 -15.73 -17.34
CA CYS A 65 -28.04 -15.86 -15.96
C CYS A 65 -27.64 -14.65 -15.10
N LEU A 66 -26.49 -14.02 -15.38
CA LEU A 66 -26.10 -12.78 -14.72
C LEU A 66 -27.09 -11.65 -15.01
N ARG A 67 -27.46 -11.44 -16.28
CA ARG A 67 -28.42 -10.42 -16.68
C ARG A 67 -29.79 -10.66 -16.07
N GLU A 68 -30.31 -11.89 -16.17
CA GLU A 68 -31.59 -12.27 -15.55
C GLU A 68 -31.60 -12.02 -14.04
N LYS A 69 -30.49 -12.31 -13.34
CA LYS A 69 -30.38 -12.05 -11.90
C LYS A 69 -30.37 -10.55 -11.61
N LEU A 70 -29.69 -9.75 -12.42
CA LEU A 70 -29.64 -8.30 -12.25
C LEU A 70 -31.00 -7.66 -12.52
N ASP A 71 -31.70 -8.10 -13.56
CA ASP A 71 -33.05 -7.62 -13.90
C ASP A 71 -34.04 -7.91 -12.76
N ARG A 72 -33.97 -9.11 -12.13
CA ARG A 72 -34.77 -9.44 -10.93
C ARG A 72 -34.50 -8.53 -9.73
N LEU A 73 -33.30 -7.96 -9.65
CA LEU A 73 -32.92 -7.02 -8.59
C LEU A 73 -33.17 -5.56 -9.01
N GLY A 74 -33.76 -5.31 -10.19
CA GLY A 74 -33.97 -3.97 -10.72
C GLY A 74 -32.69 -3.25 -11.16
N LEU A 75 -31.61 -3.98 -11.42
CA LEU A 75 -30.32 -3.45 -11.86
C LEU A 75 -30.18 -3.56 -13.38
N ASN A 76 -30.60 -2.53 -14.11
CA ASN A 76 -30.56 -2.53 -15.57
C ASN A 76 -29.15 -2.35 -16.14
N LEU A 77 -28.77 -3.25 -17.05
CA LEU A 77 -27.51 -3.24 -17.80
C LEU A 77 -27.78 -3.14 -19.31
N PRO A 78 -27.98 -1.92 -19.86
CA PRO A 78 -28.26 -1.77 -21.28
C PRO A 78 -27.11 -2.32 -22.13
N ALA A 79 -27.46 -2.98 -23.24
CA ALA A 79 -26.47 -3.42 -24.23
C ALA A 79 -25.71 -2.21 -24.79
N GLY A 80 -24.41 -2.37 -25.07
CA GLY A 80 -23.58 -1.30 -25.61
C GLY A 80 -23.08 -0.25 -24.61
N ARG A 81 -23.39 -0.38 -23.31
CA ARG A 81 -22.82 0.50 -22.26
C ARG A 81 -21.29 0.44 -22.29
N ARG A 82 -20.66 1.61 -22.44
CA ARG A 82 -19.21 1.80 -22.36
C ARG A 82 -18.77 1.93 -20.90
N LYS A 83 -17.58 1.40 -20.59
CA LYS A 83 -16.91 1.64 -19.30
C LYS A 83 -16.50 3.11 -19.18
N ALA A 84 -16.53 3.66 -17.98
CA ALA A 84 -16.16 5.06 -17.72
C ALA A 84 -14.73 5.20 -17.17
N ALA A 85 -14.20 4.17 -16.51
CA ALA A 85 -12.85 4.15 -15.96
C ALA A 85 -11.92 3.19 -16.73
N ASN A 86 -10.61 3.47 -16.63
CA ASN A 86 -9.58 2.54 -17.07
C ASN A 86 -9.63 1.25 -16.24
N VAL A 87 -9.44 0.12 -16.91
CA VAL A 87 -9.37 -1.17 -16.23
C VAL A 87 -7.95 -1.34 -15.72
N THR A 88 -7.79 -1.48 -14.41
CA THR A 88 -6.52 -1.74 -13.75
C THR A 88 -6.53 -3.15 -13.17
N LEU A 89 -5.39 -3.59 -12.61
CA LEU A 89 -5.35 -4.85 -11.85
C LEU A 89 -6.30 -4.83 -10.65
N LEU A 90 -6.49 -3.68 -9.99
CA LEU A 90 -7.42 -3.53 -8.88
C LEU A 90 -8.87 -3.75 -9.29
N THR A 91 -9.26 -3.35 -10.52
CA THR A 91 -10.58 -3.63 -11.08
C THR A 91 -10.91 -5.13 -11.04
N SER A 92 -9.90 -5.99 -11.08
CA SER A 92 -10.10 -7.44 -11.08
C SER A 92 -10.58 -7.96 -9.71
N LEU A 93 -10.29 -7.25 -8.62
CA LEU A 93 -10.62 -7.64 -7.25
C LEU A 93 -12.08 -7.32 -6.93
N VAL A 94 -12.63 -8.04 -5.96
CA VAL A 94 -13.85 -7.66 -5.25
C VAL A 94 -13.47 -6.94 -3.96
N GLU A 95 -14.37 -6.11 -3.41
CA GLU A 95 -14.05 -5.27 -2.24
C GLU A 95 -13.47 -6.07 -1.07
N GLY A 96 -14.05 -7.22 -0.74
CA GLY A 96 -13.54 -8.06 0.35
C GLY A 96 -12.10 -8.54 0.13
N GLU A 97 -11.73 -8.84 -1.12
CA GLU A 97 -10.37 -9.26 -1.48
C GLU A 97 -9.39 -8.08 -1.45
N ALA A 98 -9.81 -6.92 -1.96
CA ALA A 98 -9.01 -5.70 -1.95
C ALA A 98 -8.72 -5.20 -0.52
N LEU A 99 -9.72 -5.27 0.38
CA LEU A 99 -9.56 -4.93 1.79
C LEU A 99 -8.64 -5.93 2.52
N HIS A 100 -8.78 -7.23 2.25
CA HIS A 100 -7.87 -8.23 2.79
C HIS A 100 -6.42 -7.99 2.33
N LEU A 101 -6.22 -7.71 1.03
CA LEU A 101 -4.90 -7.37 0.49
C LEU A 101 -4.31 -6.14 1.18
N ALA A 102 -5.12 -5.10 1.44
CA ALA A 102 -4.65 -3.89 2.10
C ALA A 102 -4.19 -4.15 3.54
N ARG A 103 -4.93 -4.99 4.27
CA ARG A 103 -4.57 -5.43 5.62
C ARG A 103 -3.26 -6.21 5.61
N ASP A 104 -3.14 -7.19 4.73
CA ASP A 104 -1.96 -8.05 4.66
C ASP A 104 -0.72 -7.22 4.22
N PHE A 105 -0.89 -6.27 3.30
CA PHE A 105 0.16 -5.30 2.94
C PHE A 105 0.59 -4.44 4.14
N GLY A 106 -0.36 -3.95 4.94
CA GLY A 106 -0.07 -3.20 6.15
C GLY A 106 0.70 -4.02 7.18
N TYR A 107 0.31 -5.28 7.39
CA TYR A 107 1.02 -6.21 8.26
C TYR A 107 2.46 -6.43 7.80
N THR A 108 2.68 -6.72 6.51
CA THR A 108 4.04 -6.87 5.96
C THR A 108 4.88 -5.60 6.10
N CYS A 109 4.27 -4.43 5.92
CA CYS A 109 4.92 -3.13 6.13
C CYS A 109 5.36 -2.90 7.58
N GLU A 110 4.63 -3.46 8.55
CA GLU A 110 4.94 -3.36 9.97
C GLU A 110 5.97 -4.40 10.42
N THR A 111 5.85 -5.65 9.96
CA THR A 111 6.67 -6.76 10.47
C THR A 111 7.95 -7.02 9.68
N GLU A 112 7.92 -6.82 8.35
CA GLU A 112 9.02 -7.22 7.47
C GLU A 112 9.87 -6.05 7.00
N PHE A 113 9.32 -4.82 6.98
CA PHE A 113 10.07 -3.68 6.47
C PHE A 113 11.22 -3.30 7.42
N PRO A 114 12.48 -3.19 6.93
CA PRO A 114 13.64 -2.97 7.77
C PRO A 114 13.82 -1.49 8.16
N ALA A 115 12.83 -0.89 8.82
CA ALA A 115 12.76 0.55 9.09
C ALA A 115 14.00 1.07 9.82
N LYS A 116 14.50 0.31 10.80
CA LYS A 116 15.72 0.64 11.55
C LYS A 116 16.95 0.70 10.67
N ALA A 117 17.23 -0.37 9.92
CA ALA A 117 18.43 -0.42 9.08
C ALA A 117 18.42 0.70 8.02
N VAL A 118 17.26 0.97 7.42
CA VAL A 118 17.07 2.06 6.47
C VAL A 118 17.26 3.42 7.13
N GLY A 119 16.62 3.67 8.28
CA GLY A 119 16.72 4.93 9.01
C GLY A 119 18.14 5.23 9.46
N GLU A 120 18.83 4.26 10.06
CA GLU A 120 20.24 4.38 10.47
C GLU A 120 21.17 4.59 9.26
N HIS A 121 20.92 3.93 8.14
CA HIS A 121 21.70 4.14 6.92
C HIS A 121 21.58 5.57 6.39
N ILE A 122 20.36 6.12 6.32
CA ILE A 122 20.12 7.49 5.87
C ILE A 122 20.72 8.50 6.86
N ALA A 123 20.53 8.28 8.17
CA ALA A 123 21.02 9.19 9.20
C ALA A 123 22.55 9.28 9.24
N ARG A 124 23.26 8.19 8.95
CA ARG A 124 24.73 8.16 8.85
C ARG A 124 25.32 9.15 7.85
N GLN A 125 24.58 9.49 6.80
CA GLN A 125 25.03 10.43 5.78
C GLN A 125 25.03 11.90 6.26
N HIS A 126 24.42 12.19 7.42
CA HIS A 126 24.22 13.54 7.92
C HIS A 126 24.79 13.72 9.34
N MET A 127 26.04 13.32 9.54
CA MET A 127 26.69 13.33 10.87
C MET A 127 27.35 14.66 11.23
N GLU A 128 27.34 15.65 10.33
CA GLU A 128 27.98 16.94 10.57
C GLU A 128 27.31 17.73 11.69
N GLN A 129 28.07 17.98 12.75
CA GLN A 129 27.55 18.45 14.03
C GLN A 129 26.90 19.84 13.96
N LYS A 130 27.36 20.70 13.04
CA LYS A 130 26.79 22.04 12.80
C LYS A 130 25.39 21.97 12.16
N GLU A 131 25.11 20.92 11.41
CA GLU A 131 23.84 20.76 10.66
C GLU A 131 22.84 19.85 11.40
N GLN A 132 23.29 19.09 12.40
CA GLN A 132 22.46 18.13 13.14
C GLN A 132 21.17 18.73 13.69
N THR A 133 21.24 19.91 14.30
CA THR A 133 20.07 20.58 14.86
C THR A 133 19.05 20.93 13.77
N ALA A 134 19.51 21.45 12.64
CA ALA A 134 18.65 21.74 11.50
C ALA A 134 18.05 20.46 10.91
N ARG A 135 18.87 19.40 10.79
CA ARG A 135 18.43 18.10 10.29
C ARG A 135 17.34 17.47 11.16
N LYS A 136 17.49 17.45 12.48
CA LYS A 136 16.46 16.97 13.41
C LYS A 136 15.15 17.74 13.26
N LYS A 137 15.21 19.07 13.14
CA LYS A 137 14.03 19.91 12.87
C LYS A 137 13.33 19.55 11.56
N MET A 138 14.09 19.33 10.49
CA MET A 138 13.52 18.87 9.22
C MET A 138 12.81 17.53 9.35
N ILE A 139 13.42 16.55 10.04
CA ILE A 139 12.81 15.23 10.23
C ILE A 139 11.50 15.34 11.02
N LEU A 140 11.48 16.13 12.09
CA LEU A 140 10.27 16.37 12.89
C LEU A 140 9.18 17.07 12.07
N ALA A 141 9.54 18.08 11.28
CA ALA A 141 8.59 18.75 10.38
C ALA A 141 8.01 17.78 9.35
N THR A 142 8.83 16.92 8.75
CA THR A 142 8.36 15.89 7.81
C THR A 142 7.41 14.91 8.49
N LYS A 143 7.73 14.43 9.70
CA LYS A 143 6.84 13.55 10.48
C LYS A 143 5.47 14.21 10.72
N GLN A 144 5.47 15.50 11.06
CA GLN A 144 4.25 16.26 11.31
C GLN A 144 3.36 16.34 10.05
N ILE A 145 3.94 16.67 8.89
CA ILE A 145 3.20 16.70 7.61
C ILE A 145 2.66 15.31 7.22
N CYS A 146 3.46 14.25 7.42
CA CYS A 146 2.99 12.88 7.19
C CYS A 146 1.78 12.53 8.08
N LYS A 147 1.84 12.92 9.36
CA LYS A 147 0.75 12.71 10.31
C LYS A 147 -0.51 13.46 9.94
N GLU A 148 -0.42 14.74 9.58
CA GLU A 148 -1.57 15.55 9.14
C GLU A 148 -2.27 14.92 7.92
N PHE A 149 -1.47 14.45 6.95
CA PHE A 149 -2.02 13.78 5.78
C PHE A 149 -2.69 12.44 6.15
N GLN A 150 -2.08 11.65 7.01
CA GLN A 150 -2.66 10.39 7.49
C GLN A 150 -3.95 10.61 8.30
N ASP A 151 -3.98 11.65 9.14
CA ASP A 151 -5.15 12.02 9.94
C ASP A 151 -6.32 12.45 9.03
N LEU A 152 -6.06 13.16 7.92
CA LEU A 152 -7.06 13.46 6.90
C LEU A 152 -7.61 12.19 6.25
N LEU A 153 -6.72 11.25 5.85
CA LEU A 153 -7.14 10.00 5.21
C LEU A 153 -7.97 9.11 6.15
N SER A 154 -7.69 9.12 7.46
CA SER A 154 -8.46 8.38 8.47
C SER A 154 -9.91 8.88 8.64
N GLN A 155 -10.17 10.11 8.18
CA GLN A 155 -11.49 10.72 8.19
C GLN A 155 -12.31 10.41 6.94
N ASP A 156 -11.76 9.67 5.96
CA ASP A 156 -12.52 9.25 4.78
C ASP A 156 -13.76 8.44 5.20
N ARG A 157 -14.94 8.89 4.77
CA ARG A 157 -16.25 8.24 4.97
C ARG A 157 -16.82 7.76 3.65
N SER A 158 -15.96 7.21 2.79
CA SER A 158 -16.38 6.62 1.52
C SER A 158 -17.29 5.40 1.72
N PRO A 159 -18.42 5.30 0.98
CA PRO A 159 -19.36 4.20 1.13
C PRO A 159 -18.84 2.94 0.44
N LEU A 160 -18.01 2.16 1.15
CA LEU A 160 -17.52 0.87 0.72
C LEU A 160 -18.34 -0.27 1.34
N GLY A 161 -18.54 -1.35 0.58
CA GLY A 161 -19.34 -2.49 1.01
C GLY A 161 -20.75 -2.08 1.42
N SER A 162 -21.14 -2.56 2.59
CA SER A 162 -22.43 -2.28 3.22
C SER A 162 -22.44 -0.99 4.04
N SER A 163 -21.28 -0.35 4.26
CA SER A 163 -21.18 0.84 5.10
C SER A 163 -21.69 2.08 4.36
N ARG A 164 -22.46 2.93 5.05
CA ARG A 164 -22.96 4.21 4.54
C ARG A 164 -22.76 5.29 5.60
N PRO A 165 -21.51 5.61 5.95
CA PRO A 165 -21.24 6.62 6.96
C PRO A 165 -21.62 8.02 6.47
N THR A 166 -22.00 8.89 7.41
CA THR A 166 -22.20 10.31 7.14
C THR A 166 -20.84 10.97 6.87
N PRO A 167 -20.69 11.72 5.77
CA PRO A 167 -19.51 12.54 5.52
C PRO A 167 -19.21 13.50 6.67
N ILE A 168 -17.94 13.58 7.05
CA ILE A 168 -17.44 14.53 8.07
C ILE A 168 -16.46 15.55 7.50
N LEU A 169 -15.90 15.25 6.32
CA LEU A 169 -15.02 16.15 5.57
C LEU A 169 -15.86 17.06 4.67
N ASP A 170 -15.24 18.16 4.24
CA ASP A 170 -15.78 19.01 3.19
C ASP A 170 -16.17 18.18 1.97
N LEU A 171 -17.34 18.48 1.40
CA LEU A 171 -17.94 17.66 0.35
C LEU A 171 -17.03 17.51 -0.88
N ASP A 172 -16.28 18.56 -1.24
CA ASP A 172 -15.33 18.48 -2.35
C ASP A 172 -14.19 17.50 -2.05
N ILE A 173 -13.60 17.53 -0.85
CA ILE A 173 -12.53 16.59 -0.48
C ILE A 173 -13.09 15.17 -0.38
N GLN A 174 -14.24 14.98 0.29
CA GLN A 174 -14.89 13.68 0.42
C GLN A 174 -15.20 13.09 -0.96
N ARG A 175 -15.64 13.90 -1.94
CA ARG A 175 -15.89 13.44 -3.31
C ARG A 175 -14.65 12.84 -3.96
N HIS A 176 -13.49 13.48 -3.82
CA HIS A 176 -12.23 12.98 -4.39
C HIS A 176 -11.75 11.70 -3.70
N LEU A 177 -11.83 11.66 -2.37
CA LEU A 177 -11.48 10.46 -1.59
C LEU A 177 -12.43 9.29 -1.92
N THR A 178 -13.73 9.57 -2.06
CA THR A 178 -14.71 8.57 -2.51
C THR A 178 -14.42 8.08 -3.91
N HIS A 179 -14.05 8.94 -4.86
CA HIS A 179 -13.64 8.46 -6.17
C HIS A 179 -12.46 7.46 -6.06
N PHE A 180 -11.43 7.81 -5.29
CA PHE A 180 -10.26 6.95 -5.08
C PHE A 180 -10.60 5.63 -4.36
N SER A 181 -11.38 5.69 -3.30
CA SER A 181 -11.84 4.52 -2.54
C SER A 181 -12.67 3.57 -3.42
N LEU A 182 -13.55 4.10 -4.27
CA LEU A 182 -14.37 3.30 -5.19
C LEU A 182 -13.54 2.62 -6.29
N ILE A 183 -12.59 3.32 -6.92
CA ILE A 183 -11.77 2.73 -8.00
C ILE A 183 -10.74 1.73 -7.48
N THR A 184 -10.28 1.89 -6.22
CA THR A 184 -9.34 0.96 -5.58
C THR A 184 -10.04 -0.15 -4.79
N HIS A 185 -11.37 -0.09 -4.69
CA HIS A 185 -12.20 -1.05 -3.96
C HIS A 185 -11.82 -1.13 -2.47
N GLY A 186 -11.42 -0.01 -1.89
CA GLY A 186 -11.02 0.10 -0.49
C GLY A 186 -9.56 -0.24 -0.20
N PHE A 187 -8.78 -0.66 -1.19
CA PHE A 187 -7.35 -0.92 -1.00
C PHE A 187 -6.52 0.36 -0.81
N GLY A 188 -6.83 1.42 -1.58
CA GLY A 188 -5.92 2.55 -1.76
C GLY A 188 -5.61 3.32 -0.48
N THR A 189 -6.63 3.79 0.22
CA THR A 189 -6.46 4.61 1.43
C THR A 189 -5.68 3.86 2.53
N PRO A 190 -6.05 2.60 2.90
CA PRO A 190 -5.27 1.85 3.88
C PRO A 190 -3.82 1.57 3.42
N ALA A 191 -3.58 1.31 2.13
CA ALA A 191 -2.24 1.09 1.62
C ALA A 191 -1.35 2.34 1.73
N ILE A 192 -1.89 3.53 1.42
CA ILE A 192 -1.18 4.81 1.62
C ILE A 192 -0.90 5.02 3.11
N CYS A 193 -1.89 4.80 3.98
CA CYS A 193 -1.69 4.91 5.42
C CYS A 193 -0.60 3.96 5.94
N ALA A 194 -0.56 2.71 5.47
CA ALA A 194 0.49 1.76 5.82
C ALA A 194 1.88 2.26 5.40
N ALA A 195 2.03 2.71 4.15
CA ALA A 195 3.29 3.24 3.66
C ALA A 195 3.76 4.49 4.43
N LEU A 196 2.83 5.39 4.79
CA LEU A 196 3.13 6.57 5.62
C LEU A 196 3.53 6.18 7.04
N SER A 197 2.88 5.19 7.64
CA SER A 197 3.29 4.66 8.96
C SER A 197 4.71 4.10 8.91
N THR A 198 5.03 3.27 7.91
CA THR A 198 6.38 2.73 7.72
C THR A 198 7.41 3.85 7.54
N PHE A 199 7.10 4.85 6.73
CA PHE A 199 7.99 6.00 6.53
C PHE A 199 8.18 6.81 7.82
N GLN A 200 7.13 7.03 8.61
CA GLN A 200 7.24 7.67 9.92
C GLN A 200 8.10 6.87 10.90
N THR A 201 8.06 5.54 10.84
CA THR A 201 8.97 4.67 11.61
C THR A 201 10.42 4.88 11.16
N VAL A 202 10.70 4.93 9.85
CA VAL A 202 12.04 5.26 9.33
C VAL A 202 12.53 6.63 9.86
N LEU A 203 11.68 7.65 9.82
CA LEU A 203 12.03 8.99 10.34
C LEU A 203 12.31 8.96 11.85
N SER A 204 11.60 8.12 12.60
CA SER A 204 11.84 7.91 14.04
C SER A 204 13.19 7.24 14.28
N GLU A 205 13.54 6.22 13.50
CA GLU A 205 14.83 5.55 13.59
C GLU A 205 15.99 6.46 13.18
N MET A 206 15.78 7.37 12.21
CA MET A 206 16.74 8.43 11.91
C MET A 206 16.99 9.32 13.14
N LEU A 207 15.94 9.79 13.83
CA LEU A 207 16.09 10.61 15.04
C LEU A 207 16.83 9.85 16.15
N ASN A 208 16.41 8.61 16.42
CA ASN A 208 17.03 7.74 17.42
C ASN A 208 18.54 7.57 17.17
N TYR A 209 18.93 7.40 15.90
CA TYR A 209 20.34 7.31 15.51
C TYR A 209 21.11 8.61 15.80
N LEU A 210 20.58 9.75 15.35
CA LEU A 210 21.23 11.04 15.54
C LEU A 210 21.35 11.40 17.03
N GLU A 211 20.37 11.08 17.87
CA GLU A 211 20.42 11.31 19.32
C GLU A 211 21.53 10.52 20.03
N LYS A 212 21.67 9.23 19.72
CA LYS A 212 22.75 8.39 20.25
C LYS A 212 24.13 8.94 19.89
N HIS A 213 24.29 9.42 18.66
CA HIS A 213 25.58 9.89 18.14
C HIS A 213 25.86 11.38 18.36
N THR A 214 24.89 12.19 18.79
CA THR A 214 25.13 13.57 19.26
C THR A 214 25.75 13.58 20.66
N SER A 215 25.41 12.59 21.48
CA SER A 215 25.74 12.54 22.92
C SER A 215 27.17 12.02 23.20
N HIS A 216 27.79 11.31 22.26
CA HIS A 216 29.11 10.69 22.45
C HIS A 216 30.33 11.62 22.27
N LYS A 217 30.14 12.91 21.95
CA LYS A 217 31.27 13.85 21.77
C LYS A 217 31.38 14.97 22.81
N ASN A 218 30.46 15.07 23.78
CA ASN A 218 30.50 16.11 24.82
C ASN A 218 31.11 15.65 26.16
N GLY A 219 31.80 14.50 26.21
CA GLY A 219 32.32 13.90 27.45
C GLY A 219 33.77 13.45 27.39
N GLY A 220 34.71 14.28 26.92
CA GLY A 220 36.12 13.89 26.90
C GLY A 220 37.10 14.98 26.49
N ALA A 221 37.20 16.04 27.29
CA ALA A 221 38.39 16.91 27.30
C ALA A 221 38.88 17.03 28.75
N ALA A 222 39.85 16.20 29.12
CA ALA A 222 40.72 16.38 30.28
C ALA A 222 42.04 15.61 30.04
N GLU A 223 43.05 16.37 29.61
CA GLU A 223 44.49 16.34 29.93
C GLU A 223 45.26 15.02 30.20
N SER A 224 46.22 14.77 29.30
CA SER A 224 47.67 14.52 29.48
C SER A 224 48.23 13.69 30.66
N GLY A 225 49.10 12.73 30.33
CA GLY A 225 50.14 12.20 31.25
C GLY A 225 50.97 11.04 30.67
N GLN A 226 52.25 11.28 30.43
CA GLN A 226 53.31 10.44 29.83
C GLN A 226 53.56 9.04 30.45
N GLY A 227 54.18 8.12 29.68
CA GLY A 227 54.92 6.97 30.26
C GLY A 227 55.33 5.79 29.35
N HIS A 228 56.42 5.94 28.58
CA HIS A 228 57.44 4.98 28.10
C HIS A 228 57.19 3.49 27.68
N ALA A 229 57.64 3.19 26.44
CA ALA A 229 58.53 2.11 25.95
C ALA A 229 58.17 0.60 26.13
N ASN A 230 58.11 -0.16 25.02
CA ASN A 230 59.28 -0.83 24.41
C ASN A 230 58.94 -1.49 23.06
N SER A 231 59.98 -1.68 22.23
CA SER A 231 60.01 -2.15 20.84
C SER A 231 59.72 -3.65 20.69
N GLU A 232 59.08 -4.07 19.58
CA GLU A 232 59.64 -5.14 18.73
C GLU A 232 59.07 -5.19 17.29
N LYS A 233 60.01 -5.00 16.34
CA LYS A 233 60.16 -5.53 14.97
C LYS A 233 58.96 -5.69 14.01
N ALA A 234 59.04 -4.92 12.92
CA ALA A 234 58.50 -5.23 11.59
C ALA A 234 59.35 -6.31 10.87
N PRO A 235 58.93 -6.89 9.72
CA PRO A 235 59.06 -6.15 8.47
C PRO A 235 57.94 -6.33 7.41
N LEU A 236 57.90 -5.32 6.54
CA LEU A 236 57.10 -5.13 5.34
C LEU A 236 57.16 -6.28 4.32
N ARG A 237 56.05 -6.50 3.58
CA ARG A 237 56.07 -6.33 2.10
C ARG A 237 54.70 -6.41 1.38
N LYS A 238 54.54 -5.44 0.48
CA LYS A 238 54.00 -5.46 -0.90
C LYS A 238 52.50 -5.61 -1.17
N THR A 239 52.01 -4.52 -1.77
CA THR A 239 50.92 -4.36 -2.73
C THR A 239 50.99 -5.33 -3.92
N SER A 240 49.83 -5.79 -4.39
CA SER A 240 49.59 -6.10 -5.80
C SER A 240 48.09 -6.05 -6.11
N GLU A 241 47.76 -5.22 -7.10
CA GLU A 241 46.46 -5.10 -7.78
C GLU A 241 46.01 -6.42 -8.40
N ALA A 242 44.70 -6.66 -8.41
CA ALA A 242 44.09 -7.72 -9.21
C ALA A 242 43.27 -7.09 -10.34
N ALA A 243 43.73 -7.30 -11.57
CA ALA A 243 43.10 -6.89 -12.81
C ALA A 243 41.93 -7.80 -13.20
N VAL A 244 40.92 -7.16 -13.78
CA VAL A 244 39.71 -7.71 -14.39
C VAL A 244 40.05 -8.54 -15.62
N LYS A 245 39.44 -9.73 -15.77
CA LYS A 245 39.38 -10.49 -17.03
C LYS A 245 37.94 -10.58 -17.50
N GLU A 246 37.64 -9.90 -18.60
CA GLU A 246 36.44 -10.11 -19.42
C GLU A 246 36.57 -11.40 -20.24
N GLY A 247 35.55 -12.26 -20.16
CA GLY A 247 35.38 -13.45 -20.99
C GLY A 247 34.44 -13.15 -22.16
N LYS A 248 34.93 -13.42 -23.36
CA LYS A 248 34.31 -13.19 -24.67
C LYS A 248 33.25 -14.27 -24.96
N THR A 249 32.05 -13.85 -25.35
CA THR A 249 30.94 -14.70 -25.79
C THR A 249 31.15 -15.23 -27.21
N GLU A 250 30.77 -16.50 -27.36
CA GLU A 250 30.84 -17.35 -28.55
C GLU A 250 29.63 -17.12 -29.47
N LYS A 251 29.87 -17.10 -30.79
CA LYS A 251 28.84 -17.02 -31.84
C LYS A 251 28.25 -18.41 -32.07
N THR A 252 26.93 -18.48 -32.20
CA THR A 252 26.19 -19.63 -32.72
C THR A 252 25.87 -19.40 -34.20
N ASP A 253 26.14 -20.41 -35.02
CA ASP A 253 25.42 -20.71 -36.26
C ASP A 253 24.07 -21.38 -35.93
#